data_AF-A0A1V3QMK3-F1
#
_entry.id   AF-A0A1V3QMK3-F1
#
_cell.length_a   1.000
_cell.length_b   1.000
_cell.length_c   1.000
_cell.angle_alpha   90.00
_cell.angle_beta   90.00
_cell.angle_gamma   90.00
#
_symmetry.space_group_name_H-M   'P 1'
#
loop_
_entity.id
_entity.type
_entity.pdbx_description
1 polymer ?
#
loop_
_entity_poly.entity_id
_entity_poly.type
_entity_poly.pdbx_seq_one_letter_code
_entity_poly.pdbx_strand_id
1 'polypeptide(L)'
;MFKFFKKKRRVFTKIENHIYGIILELLKVSSTEINYDELGGKYCLSNEEKHFNIIIFFNEYVIRLTNTKDSVAEKYSKDFVEEILILVKNEKHRRMELVTDSITSSIEKMAERLHNSLVEPSD
;
A
#
# COMPACT_ATOMS: atom_id res chain seq x y z
N MET A 1 -9.06 -24.85 24.51
CA MET A 1 -9.09 -23.41 24.88
C MET A 1 -7.82 -22.76 24.32
N PHE A 2 -7.87 -22.21 23.11
CA PHE A 2 -6.70 -21.59 22.46
C PHE A 2 -6.48 -20.20 23.04
N LYS A 3 -5.42 -20.03 23.83
CA LYS A 3 -4.98 -18.73 24.33
C LYS A 3 -4.42 -17.94 23.15
N PHE A 4 -5.19 -16.99 22.64
CA PHE A 4 -4.66 -15.90 21.83
C PHE A 4 -3.58 -15.19 22.65
N PHE A 5 -2.32 -15.42 22.32
CA PHE A 5 -1.22 -14.64 22.85
C PHE A 5 -1.45 -13.20 22.41
N LYS A 6 -1.93 -12.34 23.33
CA LYS A 6 -1.91 -10.88 23.14
C LYS A 6 -0.45 -10.50 22.92
N LYS A 7 -0.04 -10.36 21.65
CA LYS A 7 1.27 -9.84 21.25
C LYS A 7 1.46 -8.54 22.04
N LYS A 8 2.45 -8.50 22.95
CA LYS A 8 2.77 -7.29 23.72
C LYS A 8 2.86 -6.15 22.70
N ARG A 9 2.14 -5.04 22.93
CA ARG A 9 2.28 -3.82 22.13
C ARG A 9 3.75 -3.48 22.11
N ARG A 10 4.35 -3.54 20.92
CA ARG A 10 5.77 -3.26 20.75
C ARG A 10 5.98 -1.78 21.01
N VAL A 11 6.98 -1.44 21.82
CA VAL A 11 7.35 -0.05 22.07
C VAL A 11 8.38 0.31 21.02
N PHE A 12 7.93 1.00 19.97
CA PHE A 12 8.84 1.56 18.98
C PHE A 12 9.70 2.66 19.59
N THR A 13 10.91 2.80 19.07
CA THR A 13 11.75 3.97 19.37
C THR A 13 11.07 5.25 18.86
N LYS A 14 11.56 6.41 19.32
CA LYS A 14 11.04 7.71 18.84
C LYS A 14 11.17 7.86 17.32
N ILE A 15 12.28 7.38 16.75
CA ILE A 15 12.55 7.43 15.30
C ILE A 15 11.61 6.47 14.55
N GLU A 16 11.49 5.22 15.00
CA GLU A 16 10.57 4.24 14.41
C GLU A 16 9.12 4.74 14.43
N ASN A 17 8.65 5.30 15.55
CA ASN A 17 7.32 5.92 15.62
C ASN A 17 7.15 7.06 14.61
N HIS A 18 8.18 7.87 14.41
CA HIS A 18 8.12 8.99 13.48
C HIS A 18 8.01 8.49 12.02
N ILE A 19 8.85 7.53 11.65
CA ILE A 19 8.84 6.91 10.32
C ILE A 19 7.50 6.21 10.05
N TYR A 20 7.01 5.48 11.04
CA TYR A 20 5.70 4.84 11.00
C TYR A 20 4.58 5.86 10.75
N GLY A 21 4.62 7.01 11.45
CA GLY A 21 3.69 8.12 11.22
C GLY A 21 3.76 8.69 9.81
N ILE A 22 4.96 8.94 9.29
CA ILE A 22 5.16 9.44 7.93
C ILE A 22 4.56 8.46 6.90
N ILE A 23 4.84 7.16 7.05
CA ILE A 23 4.31 6.13 6.15
C ILE A 23 2.79 6.10 6.21
N LEU A 24 2.19 6.14 7.40
CA LEU A 24 0.73 6.19 7.52
C LEU A 24 0.13 7.43 6.84
N GLU A 25 0.72 8.61 7.00
CA GLU A 25 0.23 9.82 6.36
C GLU A 25 0.36 9.75 4.84
N LEU A 26 1.41 9.14 4.30
CA LEU A 26 1.52 8.90 2.85
C LEU A 26 0.47 7.90 2.35
N LEU A 27 0.24 6.81 3.09
CA LEU A 27 -0.76 5.79 2.73
C LEU A 27 -2.20 6.32 2.76
N LYS A 28 -2.50 7.37 3.54
CA LYS A 28 -3.81 8.04 3.51
C LYS A 28 -4.04 8.87 2.25
N VAL A 29 -2.97 9.31 1.59
CA VAL A 29 -3.06 10.15 0.39
C VAL A 29 -3.26 9.26 -0.83
N SER A 30 -4.36 9.48 -1.56
CA SER A 30 -4.72 8.69 -2.74
C SER A 30 -3.73 8.86 -3.90
N SER A 31 -3.14 10.05 -4.04
CA SER A 31 -2.10 10.36 -5.05
C SER A 31 -0.75 9.71 -4.74
N THR A 32 -0.56 9.09 -3.57
CA THR A 32 0.65 8.31 -3.30
C THR A 32 0.61 7.00 -4.07
N GLU A 33 1.56 6.77 -4.95
CA GLU A 33 1.72 5.50 -5.64
C GLU A 33 2.39 4.45 -4.75
N ILE A 34 1.91 3.21 -4.82
CA ILE A 34 2.49 2.08 -4.07
C ILE A 34 2.94 1.00 -5.06
N ASN A 35 4.25 0.95 -5.29
CA ASN A 35 4.87 0.05 -6.26
C ASN A 35 5.67 -1.06 -5.56
N TYR A 36 5.69 -2.25 -6.15
CA TYR A 36 6.42 -3.40 -5.67
C TYR A 36 7.37 -3.87 -6.77
N ASP A 37 8.65 -3.99 -6.43
CA ASP A 37 9.69 -4.52 -7.29
C ASP A 37 10.12 -5.87 -6.73
N GLU A 38 9.64 -6.95 -7.37
CA GLU A 38 9.91 -8.34 -6.99
C GLU A 38 11.39 -8.69 -7.07
N LEU A 39 12.06 -8.26 -8.15
CA LEU A 39 13.47 -8.57 -8.39
C LEU A 39 14.37 -7.82 -7.41
N GLY A 40 14.03 -6.57 -7.12
CA GLY A 40 14.74 -5.72 -6.16
C GLY A 40 14.39 -5.99 -4.70
N GLY A 41 13.36 -6.79 -4.41
CA GLY A 41 12.92 -7.06 -3.05
C GLY A 41 12.59 -5.79 -2.28
N LYS A 42 11.85 -4.86 -2.91
CA LYS A 42 11.52 -3.56 -2.30
C LYS A 42 10.10 -3.08 -2.61
N TYR A 43 9.56 -2.31 -1.67
CA TYR A 43 8.33 -1.53 -1.87
C TYR A 43 8.69 -0.04 -1.97
N CYS A 44 8.03 0.67 -2.88
CA CYS A 44 8.19 2.11 -3.07
C CYS A 44 6.86 2.82 -2.83
N LEU A 45 6.87 3.84 -1.98
CA LEU A 45 5.76 4.78 -1.79
C LEU A 45 6.22 6.13 -2.34
N SER A 46 5.69 6.55 -3.48
CA SER A 46 6.06 7.80 -4.14
C SER A 46 4.89 8.76 -4.14
N ASN A 47 5.09 9.99 -3.69
CA ASN A 47 4.11 11.06 -3.82
C ASN A 47 4.80 12.26 -4.47
N GLU A 48 4.48 12.49 -5.75
CA GLU A 48 5.09 13.56 -6.53
C GLU A 48 4.71 14.95 -6.03
N GLU A 49 3.45 15.14 -5.61
CA GLU A 49 2.92 16.42 -5.11
C GLU A 49 3.62 16.87 -3.83
N LYS A 50 3.94 15.92 -2.94
CA LYS A 50 4.70 16.16 -1.71
C LYS A 50 6.22 16.07 -1.92
N HIS A 51 6.65 15.79 -3.14
CA HIS A 51 8.05 15.51 -3.51
C HIS A 51 8.74 14.58 -2.51
N PHE A 52 8.07 13.48 -2.17
CA PHE A 52 8.52 12.58 -1.12
C PHE A 52 8.41 11.13 -1.56
N ASN A 53 9.46 10.36 -1.31
CA ASN A 53 9.57 8.96 -1.68
C ASN A 53 10.09 8.13 -0.50
N ILE A 54 9.50 6.97 -0.28
CA ILE A 54 9.96 5.98 0.69
C ILE A 54 10.23 4.67 -0.03
N ILE A 55 11.42 4.11 0.16
CA ILE A 55 11.78 2.79 -0.33
C ILE A 55 12.06 1.87 0.85
N ILE A 56 11.36 0.75 0.91
CA ILE A 56 11.49 -0.27 1.94
C ILE A 56 12.19 -1.48 1.32
N PHE A 57 13.48 -1.65 1.61
CA PHE A 57 14.27 -2.81 1.22
C PHE A 57 14.12 -3.90 2.29
N PHE A 58 13.18 -4.82 2.08
CA PHE A 58 12.80 -5.75 3.15
C PHE A 58 13.80 -6.88 3.39
N ASN A 59 14.60 -7.24 2.38
CA ASN A 59 15.67 -8.22 2.54
C ASN A 59 16.82 -7.69 3.40
N GLU A 60 17.06 -6.38 3.34
CA GLU A 60 18.18 -5.70 4.02
C GLU A 60 17.75 -5.01 5.31
N TYR A 61 16.43 -5.01 5.58
CA TYR A 61 15.78 -4.27 6.65
C TYR A 61 16.12 -2.78 6.64
N VAL A 62 16.26 -2.20 5.46
CA VAL A 62 16.57 -0.78 5.25
C VAL A 62 15.33 -0.03 4.82
N ILE A 63 15.09 1.12 5.44
CA ILE A 63 14.09 2.08 4.96
C ILE A 63 14.84 3.33 4.53
N ARG A 64 14.60 3.75 3.28
CA ARG A 64 15.11 4.99 2.72
C ARG A 64 13.98 5.99 2.59
N LEU A 65 14.20 7.19 3.11
CA LEU A 65 13.32 8.35 2.98
C LEU A 65 14.04 9.37 2.11
N THR A 66 13.37 9.86 1.09
CA THR A 66 13.93 10.83 0.14
C THR A 66 12.94 11.96 -0.07
N ASN A 67 13.41 13.20 0.02
CA ASN A 67 12.66 14.40 -0.33
C ASN A 67 13.40 15.20 -1.41
N THR A 68 13.00 16.45 -1.67
CA THR A 68 13.66 17.32 -2.68
C THR A 68 15.12 17.65 -2.41
N LYS A 69 15.59 17.54 -1.17
CA LYS A 69 16.92 18.02 -0.75
C LYS A 69 17.83 16.90 -0.27
N ASP A 70 17.25 15.93 0.43
CA ASP A 70 17.98 14.94 1.21
C ASP A 70 17.45 13.53 0.95
N SER A 71 18.34 12.57 1.14
CA SER A 71 18.01 11.14 1.16
C SER A 71 18.71 10.50 2.35
N VAL A 72 17.95 9.86 3.22
CA VAL A 72 18.45 9.14 4.39
C VAL A 72 18.05 7.68 4.29
N ALA A 73 18.98 6.77 4.52
CA ALA A 73 18.73 5.34 4.57
C ALA A 73 19.29 4.75 5.85
N GLU A 74 18.44 4.04 6.58
CA GLU A 74 18.80 3.46 7.87
C GLU A 74 18.33 2.01 7.96
N LYS A 75 19.07 1.21 8.73
CA LYS A 75 18.69 -0.16 9.07
C LYS A 75 17.79 -0.15 10.30
N TYR A 76 16.73 -0.93 10.23
CA TYR A 76 15.78 -1.12 11.32
C TYR A 76 15.71 -2.58 11.72
N SER A 77 15.02 -2.84 12.84
CA SER A 77 14.72 -4.22 13.23
C SER A 77 13.85 -4.89 12.18
N LYS A 78 14.11 -6.18 11.93
CA LYS A 78 13.31 -7.02 11.03
C LYS A 78 11.82 -6.86 11.29
N ASP A 79 11.43 -6.94 12.55
CA ASP A 79 10.03 -6.86 12.93
C ASP A 79 9.39 -5.50 12.62
N PHE A 80 10.11 -4.39 12.80
CA PHE A 80 9.59 -3.08 12.45
C PHE A 80 9.35 -2.97 10.95
N VAL A 81 10.31 -3.44 10.16
CA VAL A 81 10.19 -3.48 8.69
C VAL A 81 9.03 -4.38 8.25
N GLU A 82 8.86 -5.55 8.87
CA GLU A 82 7.73 -6.45 8.61
C GLU A 82 6.38 -5.80 8.93
N GLU A 83 6.28 -5.06 10.03
CA GLU A 83 5.05 -4.37 10.41
C GLU A 83 4.70 -3.25 9.42
N ILE A 84 5.69 -2.48 8.99
CA ILE A 84 5.54 -1.50 7.91
C ILE A 84 5.09 -2.18 6.60
N LEU A 85 5.70 -3.30 6.22
CA LEU A 85 5.33 -4.02 5.00
C LEU A 85 3.89 -4.51 5.03
N ILE A 86 3.41 -5.01 6.18
CA ILE A 86 2.01 -5.42 6.34
C ILE A 86 1.08 -4.25 6.04
N LEU A 87 1.36 -3.05 6.58
CA LEU A 87 0.54 -1.86 6.32
C LEU A 87 0.52 -1.48 4.85
N VAL A 88 1.70 -1.44 4.22
CA VAL A 88 1.85 -1.07 2.81
C VAL A 88 1.15 -2.08 1.89
N LYS A 89 1.29 -3.39 2.17
CA LYS A 89 0.63 -4.46 1.43
C LYS A 89 -0.89 -4.40 1.57
N ASN A 90 -1.38 -4.21 2.80
CA ASN A 90 -2.81 -4.11 3.06
C ASN A 90 -3.43 -2.92 2.34
N GLU A 91 -2.78 -1.75 2.36
CA GLU A 91 -3.29 -0.58 1.67
C GLU A 91 -3.23 -0.74 0.13
N LYS A 92 -2.14 -1.32 -0.41
CA LYS A 92 -2.05 -1.65 -1.83
C LYS A 92 -3.19 -2.59 -2.25
N HIS A 93 -3.47 -3.62 -1.45
CA HIS A 93 -4.54 -4.57 -1.71
C HIS A 93 -5.92 -3.90 -1.65
N ARG A 94 -6.20 -3.13 -0.60
CA ARG A 94 -7.45 -2.37 -0.45
C ARG A 94 -7.71 -1.45 -1.63
N ARG A 95 -6.68 -0.76 -2.14
CA ARG A 95 -6.81 0.10 -3.33
C ARG A 95 -7.09 -0.70 -4.59
N MET A 96 -6.49 -1.88 -4.73
CA MET A 96 -6.77 -2.80 -5.84
C MET A 96 -8.20 -3.33 -5.81
N GLU A 97 -8.73 -3.66 -4.64
CA GLU A 97 -10.12 -4.10 -4.46
C GLU A 97 -11.10 -3.02 -4.97
N LEU A 98 -10.89 -1.76 -4.58
CA LEU A 98 -11.74 -0.64 -5.04
C LEU A 98 -11.76 -0.49 -6.57
N VAL A 99 -10.61 -0.69 -7.23
CA VAL A 99 -10.52 -0.65 -8.70
C VAL A 99 -11.24 -1.86 -9.30
N THR A 100 -11.04 -3.04 -8.72
CA THR A 100 -11.65 -4.29 -9.19
C THR A 100 -13.18 -4.24 -9.09
N ASP A 101 -13.73 -3.70 -8.00
CA ASP A 101 -15.17 -3.53 -7.80
C ASP A 101 -15.75 -2.56 -8.83
N SER A 102 -15.05 -1.46 -9.12
CA SER A 102 -15.45 -0.48 -10.13
C SER A 102 -15.48 -1.08 -11.54
N ILE A 103 -14.46 -1.88 -11.90
CA ILE A 103 -14.40 -2.58 -13.18
C ILE A 103 -15.55 -3.60 -13.28
N THR A 104 -15.76 -4.39 -12.23
CA THR A 104 -16.81 -5.41 -12.18
C THR A 104 -18.20 -4.79 -12.40
N SER A 105 -18.51 -3.71 -11.66
CA SER A 105 -19.78 -3.00 -11.83
C SER A 105 -19.98 -2.43 -13.25
N SER A 106 -18.88 -2.00 -13.88
CA SER A 106 -18.93 -1.50 -15.26
C SER A 106 -19.20 -2.63 -16.26
N ILE A 107 -18.60 -3.80 -16.07
CA ILE A 107 -18.83 -4.99 -16.90
C ILE A 107 -20.27 -5.49 -16.76
N GLU A 108 -20.80 -5.53 -15.53
CA GLU A 108 -22.20 -5.95 -15.28
C GLU A 108 -23.20 -5.05 -16.00
N LYS A 109 -23.04 -3.72 -15.94
CA LYS A 109 -23.89 -2.78 -16.67
C LYS A 109 -23.79 -2.94 -18.19
N MET A 110 -22.61 -3.27 -18.70
CA MET A 110 -22.44 -3.56 -20.13
C MET A 110 -23.16 -4.85 -20.52
N ALA A 111 -23.06 -5.90 -19.70
CA ALA A 111 -23.76 -7.17 -19.90
C ALA A 111 -25.29 -6.99 -19.88
N GLU A 112 -25.82 -6.19 -18.95
CA GLU A 112 -27.25 -5.88 -18.88
C GLU A 112 -27.75 -5.13 -20.12
N ARG A 113 -27.00 -4.12 -20.58
CA ARG A 113 -27.34 -3.39 -21.82
C ARG A 113 -27.35 -4.31 -23.04
N LEU A 114 -26.34 -5.17 -23.17
CA LEU A 114 -26.28 -6.16 -24.25
C LEU A 114 -27.46 -7.13 -24.19
N HIS A 115 -27.82 -7.61 -23.00
CA HIS A 115 -28.97 -8.48 -22.82
C HIS A 115 -30.27 -7.80 -23.26
N ASN A 116 -30.52 -6.56 -22.80
CA ASN A 116 -31.72 -5.82 -23.18
C ASN A 116 -31.78 -5.56 -24.70
N SER A 117 -30.67 -5.20 -25.33
CA SER A 117 -30.62 -5.00 -26.80
C SER A 117 -30.83 -6.28 -27.62
N LEU A 118 -30.55 -7.46 -27.06
CA LEU A 118 -30.78 -8.75 -27.73
C LEU A 118 -32.20 -9.31 -27.49
N VAL A 119 -32.83 -8.91 -26.38
CA VAL A 119 -34.16 -9.39 -25.97
C VAL A 119 -35.27 -8.46 -26.46
N GLU A 120 -35.02 -7.16 -26.61
CA GLU A 120 -35.95 -6.27 -27.30
C GLU A 120 -35.98 -6.62 -28.80
N PRO A 121 -37.13 -7.10 -29.33
CA PRO A 121 -37.25 -7.35 -30.76
C PRO A 121 -37.10 -6.02 -31.51
N SER A 122 -36.27 -6.02 -32.54
CA SER A 122 -36.26 -4.91 -33.50
C SER A 122 -37.55 -4.99 -34.31
N ASP A 123 -38.49 -4.09 -34.04
CA ASP A 123 -39.66 -3.86 -34.89
C ASP A 123 -39.26 -3.26 -36.25
#